data_AF-A0A350NT08-F1
#
_entry.id   AF-A0A350NT08-F1
#
_cell.length_a   1.000
_cell.length_b   1.000
_cell.length_c   1.000
_cell.angle_alpha   90.00
_cell.angle_beta   90.00
_cell.angle_gamma   90.00
#
_symmetry.space_group_name_H-M   'P 1'
#
loop_
_entity.id
_entity.type
_entity.pdbx_description
1 polymer ?
#
loop_
_entity_poly.entity_id
_entity_poly.type
_entity_poly.pdbx_seq_one_letter_code
_entity_poly.pdbx_strand_id
1 'polypeptide(L)'
;EQTNILAMNAQIEAARAGSAGAGFKVVAIKISEMAESTTKFAERITQVNKDLRQHLDQVSTAVNATDQKMAQSTGLMEEAGRLFAQIAENIRQMTTAIAETSAAAQDLKVRTTQGRRETSNIAAVMEVTAVNIEQISAGSEEQAAMSAEVEQAAKRLSELARQLAAEVAQFRA
;
A
#
# COMPACT_ATOMS: atom_id res chain seq x y z
N GLU A 1 4.54 61.84 -47.29
CA GLU A 1 3.51 62.83 -47.67
C GLU A 1 4.10 64.18 -48.13
N GLN A 2 4.88 64.90 -47.30
CA GLN A 2 5.52 66.17 -47.71
C GLN A 2 6.33 66.07 -49.01
N THR A 3 7.10 64.99 -49.20
CA THR A 3 7.87 64.76 -50.44
C THR A 3 6.98 64.60 -51.67
N ASN A 4 5.78 64.00 -51.52
CA ASN A 4 4.83 63.84 -52.61
C ASN A 4 4.17 65.20 -52.97
N ILE A 5 3.85 66.01 -51.95
CA ILE A 5 3.31 67.37 -52.14
C ILE A 5 4.36 68.29 -52.80
N LEU A 6 5.63 68.21 -52.38
CA LEU A 6 6.73 68.93 -53.03
C LEU A 6 6.92 68.49 -54.48
N ALA A 7 6.86 67.18 -54.76
CA ALA A 7 6.99 66.64 -56.10
C ALA A 7 5.83 67.09 -57.00
N MET A 8 4.60 67.14 -56.47
CA MET A 8 3.42 67.65 -57.19
C MET A 8 3.55 69.15 -57.50
N ASN A 9 3.99 69.97 -56.54
CA ASN A 9 4.25 71.39 -56.75
C ASN A 9 5.36 71.61 -57.80
N ALA A 10 6.40 70.78 -57.79
CA ALA A 10 7.46 70.81 -58.80
C ALA A 10 6.97 70.39 -60.19
N GLN A 11 6.04 69.43 -60.30
CA GLN A 11 5.39 69.08 -61.57
C GLN A 11 4.55 70.23 -62.12
N ILE A 12 3.82 70.95 -61.25
CA ILE A 12 3.00 72.13 -61.63
C ILE A 12 3.90 73.25 -62.15
N GLU A 13 4.98 73.57 -61.44
CA GLU A 13 5.90 74.65 -61.84
C GLU A 13 6.70 74.27 -63.10
N ALA A 14 7.07 72.99 -63.26
CA ALA A 14 7.69 72.49 -64.48
C ALA A 14 6.76 72.53 -65.70
N ALA A 15 5.45 72.32 -65.51
CA ALA A 15 4.45 72.50 -66.57
C ALA A 15 4.26 73.98 -66.94
N ARG A 16 4.37 74.88 -65.95
CA ARG A 16 4.29 76.34 -66.14
C ARG A 16 5.47 76.92 -66.93
N ALA A 17 6.65 76.31 -66.81
CA ALA A 17 7.87 76.68 -67.55
C ALA A 17 7.93 76.19 -69.02
N GLY A 18 6.91 75.45 -69.49
CA GLY A 18 6.82 75.01 -70.89
C GLY A 18 7.99 74.10 -71.33
N SER A 19 8.60 74.38 -72.49
CA SER A 19 9.69 73.57 -73.06
C SER A 19 10.95 73.54 -72.19
N ALA A 20 11.23 74.60 -71.42
CA ALA A 20 12.37 74.66 -70.52
C ALA A 20 12.22 73.77 -69.28
N GLY A 21 10.97 73.41 -68.90
CA GLY A 21 10.65 72.59 -67.72
C GLY A 21 10.52 71.09 -67.99
N ALA A 22 10.65 70.64 -69.25
CA ALA A 22 10.34 69.25 -69.63
C ALA A 22 11.19 68.19 -68.87
N GLY A 23 12.49 68.45 -68.67
CA GLY A 23 13.36 67.57 -67.90
C GLY A 23 13.01 67.54 -66.40
N PHE A 24 12.69 68.71 -65.82
CA PHE A 24 12.26 68.82 -64.42
C PHE A 24 10.92 68.11 -64.17
N LYS A 25 10.01 68.13 -65.14
CA LYS A 25 8.73 67.41 -65.06
C LYS A 25 8.92 65.89 -64.91
N VAL A 26 9.84 65.30 -65.68
CA VAL A 26 10.13 63.85 -65.60
C VAL A 26 10.71 63.48 -64.23
N VAL A 27 11.63 64.31 -63.72
CA VAL A 27 12.22 64.10 -62.39
C VAL A 27 11.15 64.22 -61.29
N ALA A 28 10.28 65.22 -61.38
CA ALA A 28 9.21 65.42 -60.38
C ALA A 28 8.14 64.31 -60.41
N ILE A 29 7.86 63.70 -61.58
CA ILE A 29 7.04 62.48 -61.67
C ILE A 29 7.72 61.30 -60.97
N LYS A 30 9.02 61.08 -61.24
CA LYS A 30 9.76 59.99 -60.61
C LYS A 30 9.85 60.12 -59.08
N ILE A 31 10.01 61.35 -58.57
CA ILE A 31 10.01 61.62 -57.13
C ILE A 31 8.63 61.34 -56.52
N SER A 32 7.54 61.71 -57.19
CA SER A 32 6.17 61.42 -56.73
C SER A 32 5.88 59.91 -56.68
N GLU A 33 6.22 59.17 -57.75
CA GLU A 33 6.11 57.70 -57.79
C GLU A 33 6.92 57.04 -56.66
N MET A 34 8.15 57.53 -56.43
CA MET A 34 9.02 57.01 -55.38
C MET A 34 8.48 57.34 -53.98
N ALA A 35 7.89 58.52 -53.78
CA ALA A 35 7.26 58.91 -52.53
C ALA A 35 6.00 58.09 -52.23
N GLU A 36 5.18 57.78 -53.25
CA GLU A 36 4.02 56.89 -53.11
C GLU A 36 4.45 55.45 -52.78
N SER A 37 5.44 54.92 -53.50
CA SER A 37 6.00 53.59 -53.23
C SER A 37 6.56 53.49 -51.81
N THR A 38 7.32 54.52 -51.37
CA THR A 38 7.85 54.60 -50.01
C THR A 38 6.73 54.61 -48.96
N THR A 39 5.61 55.30 -49.23
CA THR A 39 4.44 55.34 -48.33
C THR A 39 3.82 53.94 -48.20
N LYS A 40 3.60 53.24 -49.32
CA LYS A 40 3.09 51.86 -49.31
C LYS A 40 4.02 50.88 -48.57
N PHE A 41 5.33 51.06 -48.72
CA PHE A 41 6.32 50.28 -47.96
C PHE A 41 6.24 50.57 -46.46
N ALA A 42 6.11 51.83 -46.06
CA ALA A 42 5.97 52.21 -44.64
C ALA A 42 4.68 51.66 -44.01
N GLU A 43 3.55 51.67 -44.74
CA GLU A 43 2.30 51.06 -44.30
C GLU A 43 2.46 49.54 -44.11
N ARG A 44 3.10 48.86 -45.06
CA ARG A 44 3.37 47.43 -44.96
C ARG A 44 4.31 47.09 -43.80
N ILE A 45 5.34 47.89 -43.54
CA ILE A 45 6.21 47.75 -42.37
C ILE A 45 5.41 47.94 -41.07
N THR A 46 4.48 48.89 -41.05
CA THR A 46 3.62 49.14 -39.89
C THR A 46 2.72 47.95 -39.61
N GLN A 47 2.13 47.35 -40.65
CA GLN A 47 1.31 46.14 -40.52
C GLN A 47 2.13 44.96 -39.99
N VAL A 48 3.30 44.70 -40.58
CA VAL A 48 4.21 43.63 -40.12
C VAL A 48 4.62 43.85 -38.66
N ASN A 49 4.90 45.08 -38.24
CA ASN A 49 5.20 45.38 -36.84
C ASN A 49 4.02 45.12 -35.91
N LYS A 50 2.79 45.42 -36.35
CA LYS A 50 1.58 45.14 -35.58
C LYS A 50 1.39 43.63 -35.40
N ASP A 51 1.52 42.87 -36.47
CA ASP A 51 1.39 41.41 -36.46
C ASP A 51 2.48 40.77 -35.58
N LEU A 52 3.72 41.27 -35.69
CA LEU A 52 4.82 40.82 -34.85
C LEU A 52 4.55 41.06 -33.35
N ARG A 53 4.03 42.24 -33.00
CA ARG A 53 3.66 42.55 -31.60
C ARG A 53 2.56 41.62 -31.09
N GLN A 54 1.56 41.32 -31.91
CA GLN A 54 0.50 40.38 -31.56
C GLN A 54 1.05 38.97 -31.34
N HIS A 55 1.95 38.51 -32.20
CA HIS A 55 2.61 37.21 -32.01
C HIS A 55 3.48 37.16 -30.75
N LEU A 56 4.20 38.24 -30.43
CA LEU A 56 4.98 38.32 -29.19
C LEU A 56 4.09 38.23 -27.94
N ASP A 57 2.92 38.88 -27.94
CA ASP A 57 1.96 38.81 -26.84
C ASP A 57 1.38 37.39 -26.67
N GLN A 58 1.06 36.72 -27.79
CA GLN A 58 0.62 35.33 -27.80
C GLN A 58 1.69 34.38 -27.25
N VAL A 59 2.96 34.57 -27.67
CA VAL A 59 4.09 33.78 -27.16
C VAL A 59 4.28 34.02 -25.68
N SER A 60 4.23 35.27 -25.21
CA SER A 60 4.36 35.59 -23.78
C SER A 60 3.26 34.91 -22.96
N THR A 61 2.02 34.92 -23.44
CA THR A 61 0.90 34.25 -22.78
C THR A 61 1.10 32.73 -22.74
N ALA A 62 1.55 32.13 -23.84
CA ALA A 62 1.81 30.69 -23.91
C ALA A 62 2.96 30.25 -22.98
N VAL A 63 4.02 31.06 -22.86
CA VAL A 63 5.12 30.82 -21.93
C VAL A 63 4.61 30.84 -20.49
N ASN A 64 3.87 31.88 -20.09
CA ASN A 64 3.31 31.98 -18.74
C ASN A 64 2.39 30.80 -18.39
N ALA A 65 1.57 30.36 -19.35
CA ALA A 65 0.70 29.19 -19.16
C ALA A 65 1.52 27.89 -19.02
N THR A 66 2.61 27.77 -19.77
CA THR A 66 3.54 26.63 -19.67
C THR A 66 4.22 26.59 -18.31
N ASP A 67 4.69 27.73 -17.80
CA ASP A 67 5.33 27.83 -16.50
C ASP A 67 4.38 27.41 -15.36
N GLN A 68 3.12 27.85 -15.41
CA GLN A 68 2.11 27.44 -14.44
C GLN A 68 1.86 25.92 -14.46
N LYS A 69 1.73 25.34 -15.66
CA LYS A 69 1.56 23.89 -15.81
C LYS A 69 2.78 23.11 -15.32
N MET A 70 3.98 23.64 -15.55
CA MET A 70 5.21 23.01 -15.07
C MET A 70 5.29 23.02 -13.54
N ALA A 71 4.94 24.14 -12.90
CA ALA A 71 4.86 24.22 -11.44
C ALA A 71 3.84 23.22 -10.85
N GLN A 72 2.66 23.10 -11.47
CA GLN A 72 1.67 22.09 -11.07
C GLN A 72 2.19 20.66 -11.24
N SER A 73 2.87 20.38 -12.37
CA SER A 73 3.47 19.07 -12.64
C SER A 73 4.51 18.71 -11.59
N THR A 74 5.38 19.65 -11.21
CA THR A 74 6.36 19.44 -10.13
C THR A 74 5.68 19.07 -8.81
N GLY A 75 4.61 19.78 -8.43
CA GLY A 75 3.86 19.46 -7.22
C GLY A 75 3.24 18.04 -7.24
N LEU A 76 2.67 17.63 -8.37
CA LEU A 76 2.16 16.27 -8.55
C LEU A 76 3.26 15.21 -8.46
N MET A 77 4.46 15.48 -9.01
CA MET A 77 5.59 14.57 -8.90
C MET A 77 6.09 14.42 -7.47
N GLU A 78 6.12 15.51 -6.69
CA GLU A 78 6.46 15.46 -5.26
C GLU A 78 5.44 14.65 -4.45
N GLU A 79 4.15 14.83 -4.73
CA GLU A 79 3.09 14.04 -4.10
C GLU A 79 3.21 12.55 -4.46
N ALA A 80 3.41 12.22 -5.73
CA ALA A 80 3.66 10.85 -6.17
C ALA A 80 4.89 10.24 -5.47
N GLY A 81 5.98 11.00 -5.33
CA GLY A 81 7.17 10.58 -4.61
C GLY A 81 6.88 10.24 -3.14
N ARG A 82 6.09 11.07 -2.45
CA ARG A 82 5.66 10.80 -1.05
C ARG A 82 4.80 9.53 -0.96
N LEU A 83 3.86 9.34 -1.88
CA LEU A 83 3.03 8.13 -1.92
C LEU A 83 3.87 6.87 -2.16
N PHE A 84 4.85 6.90 -3.06
CA PHE A 84 5.74 5.77 -3.27
C PHE A 84 6.60 5.46 -2.04
N ALA A 85 7.10 6.48 -1.33
CA ALA A 85 7.82 6.27 -0.07
C ALA A 85 6.93 5.60 0.99
N GLN A 86 5.66 6.00 1.09
CA GLN A 86 4.72 5.39 2.01
C GLN A 86 4.38 3.94 1.63
N ILE A 87 4.22 3.65 0.32
CA ILE A 87 4.03 2.28 -0.17
C ILE A 87 5.24 1.41 0.20
N ALA A 88 6.46 1.91 0.00
CA ALA A 88 7.68 1.17 0.33
C ALA A 88 7.77 0.83 1.83
N GLU A 89 7.42 1.79 2.69
CA GLU A 89 7.38 1.57 4.14
C GLU A 89 6.31 0.54 4.54
N ASN A 90 5.12 0.61 3.95
CA ASN A 90 4.06 -0.37 4.19
C ASN A 90 4.48 -1.79 3.76
N ILE A 91 5.18 -1.93 2.62
CA ILE A 91 5.72 -3.22 2.17
C ILE A 91 6.77 -3.76 3.15
N ARG A 92 7.62 -2.89 3.70
CA ARG A 92 8.62 -3.26 4.70
C ARG A 92 7.94 -3.79 5.97
N GLN A 93 6.94 -3.08 6.49
CA GLN A 93 6.16 -3.50 7.66
C GLN A 93 5.44 -4.84 7.42
N MET A 94 4.84 -5.00 6.24
CA MET A 94 4.18 -6.26 5.86
C MET A 94 5.16 -7.43 5.83
N THR A 95 6.38 -7.21 5.34
CA THR A 95 7.43 -8.24 5.31
C THR A 95 7.83 -8.67 6.73
N THR A 96 7.97 -7.71 7.66
CA THR A 96 8.22 -8.01 9.08
C THR A 96 7.06 -8.82 9.69
N ALA A 97 5.82 -8.40 9.47
CA ALA A 97 4.64 -9.11 9.99
C ALA A 97 4.51 -10.55 9.45
N ILE A 98 4.85 -10.77 8.18
CA ILE A 98 4.89 -12.10 7.57
C ILE A 98 5.96 -12.97 8.25
N ALA A 99 7.15 -12.43 8.51
CA ALA A 99 8.23 -13.15 9.18
C ALA A 99 7.83 -13.55 10.62
N GLU A 100 7.22 -12.65 11.38
CA GLU A 100 6.71 -12.91 12.73
C GLU A 100 5.61 -13.99 12.73
N THR A 101 4.67 -13.89 11.79
CA THR A 101 3.58 -14.87 11.63
C THR A 101 4.14 -16.25 11.27
N SER A 102 5.15 -16.31 10.40
CA SER A 102 5.82 -17.56 10.03
C SER A 102 6.52 -18.21 11.22
N ALA A 103 7.23 -17.41 12.03
CA ALA A 103 7.86 -17.89 13.26
C ALA A 103 6.83 -18.42 14.26
N ALA A 104 5.72 -17.71 14.46
CA ALA A 104 4.63 -18.14 15.35
C ALA A 104 3.97 -19.46 14.86
N ALA A 105 3.77 -19.61 13.55
CA ALA A 105 3.23 -20.84 12.97
C ALA A 105 4.17 -22.04 13.20
N GLN A 106 5.48 -21.83 13.11
CA GLN A 106 6.46 -22.87 13.38
C GLN A 106 6.49 -23.27 14.87
N ASP A 107 6.42 -22.31 15.79
CA ASP A 107 6.30 -22.60 17.23
C ASP A 107 5.02 -23.38 17.54
N LEU A 108 3.89 -22.98 16.96
CA LEU A 108 2.61 -23.67 17.12
C LEU A 108 2.69 -25.13 16.64
N LYS A 109 3.38 -25.39 15.52
CA LYS A 109 3.60 -26.75 15.01
C LYS A 109 4.40 -27.61 15.99
N VAL A 110 5.44 -27.05 16.60
CA VAL A 110 6.24 -27.74 17.62
C VAL A 110 5.37 -28.07 18.84
N ARG A 111 4.66 -27.08 19.38
CA ARG A 111 3.76 -27.27 20.54
C ARG A 111 2.65 -28.29 20.28
N THR A 112 2.05 -28.26 19.09
CA THR A 112 1.02 -29.22 18.70
C THR A 112 1.57 -30.64 18.65
N THR A 113 2.80 -30.82 18.14
CA THR A 113 3.46 -32.12 18.10
C THR A 113 3.77 -32.62 19.52
N GLN A 114 4.22 -31.74 20.41
CA GLN A 114 4.45 -32.07 21.82
C GLN A 114 3.14 -32.47 22.51
N GLY A 115 2.08 -31.66 22.38
CA GLY A 115 0.77 -31.96 22.97
C GLY A 115 0.23 -33.32 22.52
N ARG A 116 0.40 -33.69 21.24
CA ARG A 116 0.04 -35.04 20.76
C ARG A 116 0.80 -36.15 21.47
N ARG A 117 2.08 -35.96 21.77
CA ARG A 117 2.88 -36.95 22.52
C ARG A 117 2.41 -37.07 23.97
N GLU A 118 2.13 -35.94 24.61
CA GLU A 118 1.61 -35.91 25.97
C GLU A 118 0.26 -36.62 26.08
N THR A 119 -0.67 -36.36 25.15
CA THR A 119 -1.95 -37.09 25.08
C THR A 119 -1.76 -38.59 24.88
N SER A 120 -0.80 -38.99 24.04
CA SER A 120 -0.48 -40.42 23.84
C SER A 120 0.06 -41.07 25.11
N ASN A 121 0.89 -40.37 25.88
CA ASN A 121 1.41 -40.87 27.15
C ASN A 121 0.29 -41.00 28.19
N ILE A 122 -0.63 -40.03 28.25
CA ILE A 122 -1.80 -40.11 29.12
C ILE A 122 -2.65 -41.34 28.77
N ALA A 123 -2.90 -41.60 27.49
CA ALA A 123 -3.64 -42.77 27.05
C ALA A 123 -2.99 -44.08 27.51
N ALA A 124 -1.67 -44.19 27.40
CA ALA A 124 -0.92 -45.36 27.88
C ALA A 124 -1.00 -45.53 29.40
N VAL A 125 -0.89 -44.43 30.16
CA VAL A 125 -1.06 -44.45 31.63
C VAL A 125 -2.47 -44.89 32.00
N MET A 126 -3.49 -44.45 31.26
CA MET A 126 -4.87 -44.85 31.51
C MET A 126 -5.11 -46.33 31.25
N GLU A 127 -4.49 -46.92 30.22
CA GLU A 127 -4.56 -48.35 29.94
C GLU A 127 -3.99 -49.18 31.11
N VAL A 128 -2.80 -48.79 31.62
CA VAL A 128 -2.20 -49.43 32.80
C VAL A 128 -3.08 -49.25 34.04
N THR A 129 -3.69 -48.07 34.19
CA THR A 129 -4.59 -47.78 35.32
C THR A 129 -5.83 -48.67 35.30
N ALA A 130 -6.41 -48.91 34.11
CA ALA A 130 -7.55 -49.81 33.96
C ALA A 130 -7.19 -51.25 34.38
N VAL A 131 -6.03 -51.76 33.94
CA VAL A 131 -5.52 -53.07 34.36
C VAL A 131 -5.34 -53.14 35.88
N ASN A 132 -4.77 -52.11 36.49
CA ASN A 132 -4.59 -52.06 37.95
C ASN A 132 -5.94 -52.08 38.69
N ILE A 133 -6.97 -51.40 38.17
CA ILE A 133 -8.32 -51.42 38.75
C ILE A 133 -8.95 -52.82 38.67
N GLU A 134 -8.78 -53.53 37.56
CA GLU A 134 -9.23 -54.92 37.43
C GLU A 134 -8.54 -55.83 38.45
N GLN A 135 -7.22 -55.69 38.60
CA GLN A 135 -6.45 -56.45 39.60
C GLN A 135 -6.89 -56.15 41.03
N ILE A 136 -7.12 -54.88 41.37
CA ILE A 136 -7.61 -54.47 42.70
C ILE A 136 -9.01 -55.05 42.95
N SER A 137 -9.88 -55.06 41.94
CA SER A 137 -11.24 -55.61 42.07
C SER A 137 -11.20 -57.11 42.34
N ALA A 138 -10.40 -57.86 41.56
CA ALA A 138 -10.20 -59.29 41.77
C ALA A 138 -9.60 -59.60 43.16
N GLY A 139 -8.59 -58.84 43.59
CA GLY A 139 -8.00 -58.99 44.93
C GLY A 139 -8.99 -58.66 46.06
N SER A 140 -9.90 -57.71 45.83
CA SER A 140 -10.95 -57.36 46.79
C SER A 140 -11.99 -58.48 46.93
N GLU A 141 -12.34 -59.16 45.83
CA GLU A 141 -13.22 -60.34 45.86
C GLU A 141 -12.58 -61.51 46.61
N GLU A 142 -11.30 -61.78 46.35
CA GLU A 142 -10.55 -62.82 47.06
C GLU A 142 -10.42 -62.50 48.56
N GLN A 143 -10.13 -61.24 48.91
CA GLN A 143 -10.08 -60.79 50.30
C GLN A 143 -11.44 -60.92 51.02
N ALA A 144 -12.55 -60.66 50.32
CA ALA A 144 -13.89 -60.83 50.87
C ALA A 144 -14.18 -62.33 51.14
N ALA A 145 -13.79 -63.21 50.22
CA ALA A 145 -13.94 -64.66 50.39
C ALA A 145 -13.12 -65.17 51.59
N MET A 146 -11.84 -64.78 51.69
CA MET A 146 -11.00 -65.13 52.83
C MET A 146 -11.56 -64.61 54.16
N SER A 147 -12.13 -63.40 54.17
CA SER A 147 -12.77 -62.84 55.36
C SER A 147 -13.97 -63.66 55.82
N ALA A 148 -14.78 -64.17 54.88
CA ALA A 148 -15.89 -65.07 55.18
C ALA A 148 -15.41 -66.43 55.72
N GLU A 149 -14.32 -66.99 55.19
CA GLU A 149 -13.71 -68.21 55.72
C GLU A 149 -13.18 -68.02 57.14
N VAL A 150 -12.49 -66.90 57.41
CA VAL A 150 -12.01 -66.55 58.74
C VAL A 150 -13.17 -66.41 59.73
N GLU A 151 -14.27 -65.77 59.32
CA GLU A 151 -15.47 -65.67 60.14
C GLU A 151 -16.05 -67.05 60.47
N GLN A 152 -16.11 -67.95 59.48
CA GLN A 152 -16.60 -69.31 59.68
C GLN A 152 -15.68 -70.12 60.61
N ALA A 153 -14.36 -70.00 60.45
CA ALA A 153 -13.37 -70.64 61.31
C ALA A 153 -13.50 -70.13 62.76
N ALA A 154 -13.65 -68.82 62.96
CA ALA A 154 -13.86 -68.21 64.27
C ALA A 154 -15.15 -68.73 64.94
N LYS A 155 -16.26 -68.84 64.19
CA LYS A 155 -17.52 -69.44 64.67
C LYS A 155 -17.33 -70.89 65.12
N ARG A 156 -16.66 -71.72 64.31
CA ARG A 156 -16.36 -73.11 64.66
C ARG A 156 -15.49 -73.20 65.92
N LEU A 157 -14.44 -72.37 66.01
CA LEU A 157 -13.54 -72.33 67.16
C LEU A 157 -14.29 -71.96 68.45
N SER A 158 -15.21 -70.99 68.38
CA SER A 158 -16.06 -70.61 69.50
C SER A 158 -16.99 -71.73 69.94
N GLU A 159 -17.54 -72.50 69.00
CA GLU A 159 -18.42 -73.63 69.29
C GLU A 159 -17.64 -74.77 69.96
N LEU A 160 -16.48 -75.13 69.42
CA LEU A 160 -15.55 -76.09 70.02
C LEU A 160 -15.13 -75.68 71.44
N ALA A 161 -14.83 -74.40 71.66
CA ALA A 161 -14.49 -73.88 72.98
C ALA A 161 -15.66 -74.03 73.98
N ARG A 162 -16.91 -73.81 73.55
CA ARG A 162 -18.10 -74.03 74.38
C ARG A 162 -18.32 -75.50 74.72
N GLN A 163 -18.17 -76.39 73.74
CA GLN A 163 -18.29 -77.84 73.94
C GLN A 163 -17.24 -78.35 74.92
N LEU A 164 -15.98 -77.95 74.75
CA LEU A 164 -14.90 -78.30 75.66
C LEU A 164 -15.16 -77.79 77.09
N ALA A 165 -15.64 -76.56 77.24
CA ALA A 165 -16.01 -76.02 78.55
C ALA A 165 -17.14 -76.81 79.21
N ALA A 166 -18.13 -77.26 78.44
CA ALA A 166 -19.23 -78.08 78.93
C ALA A 166 -18.77 -79.48 79.38
N GLU A 167 -17.91 -80.16 78.61
CA GLU A 167 -17.34 -81.45 79.01
C GLU A 167 -16.49 -81.33 80.28
N VAL A 168 -15.62 -80.32 80.37
CA VAL A 168 -14.81 -80.08 81.57
C VAL A 168 -15.70 -79.80 82.79
N ALA A 169 -16.84 -79.14 82.62
CA ALA A 169 -17.80 -78.91 83.70
C ALA A 169 -18.45 -80.23 84.17
N GLN A 170 -18.76 -81.17 83.27
CA GLN A 170 -19.24 -82.51 83.65
C GLN A 170 -18.21 -83.29 84.45
N PHE A 171 -16.92 -83.19 84.11
CA PHE A 171 -15.86 -83.87 84.86
C PHE A 171 -15.54 -83.23 86.22
N ARG A 172 -15.98 -81.98 86.46
CA ARG A 172 -15.82 -81.28 87.74
C ARG A 172 -17.02 -81.42 88.69
N ALA A 173 -18.13 -82.00 88.23
CA ALA A 173 -19.30 -82.34 89.04
C ALA A 173 -19.18 -83.78 89.56
#